data_AF-A0A524QF09-F1
#
_entry.id   AF-A0A524QF09-F1
#
_cell.length_a   1.000
_cell.length_b   1.000
_cell.length_c   1.000
_cell.angle_alpha   90.00
_cell.angle_beta   90.00
_cell.angle_gamma   90.00
#
_symmetry.space_group_name_H-M   'P 1'
#
loop_
_entity.id
_entity.type
_entity.pdbx_description
1 polymer ?
#
loop_
_entity_poly.entity_id
_entity_poly.type
_entity_poly.pdbx_seq_one_letter_code
_entity_poly.pdbx_strand_id
1 'polypeptide(L)'
;MNKSKLSNVVRLDEHIKSPGFTDRTKCGYLLKHCRELASSTLIAALPDVMDRLDDALFDLANRSANNKEQGIYFETMREVRVKRASIETEFRRFFKESVRSSIERLAGSGSGSSLSGTSSA
;
A
#
# COMPACT_ATOMS: atom_id res chain seq x y z
N MET A 1 -9.11 -26.40 57.27
CA MET A 1 -8.09 -26.85 56.29
C MET A 1 -8.72 -26.75 54.90
N ASN A 2 -8.49 -25.68 54.12
CA ASN A 2 -7.30 -25.43 53.27
C ASN A 2 -7.22 -26.50 52.15
N LYS A 3 -7.30 -26.21 50.85
CA LYS A 3 -6.95 -25.00 50.10
C LYS A 3 -7.75 -24.87 48.80
N SER A 4 -8.29 -23.69 48.56
CA SER A 4 -8.71 -23.18 47.26
C SER A 4 -7.48 -22.82 46.40
N LYS A 5 -7.66 -22.73 45.07
CA LYS A 5 -6.73 -22.17 44.06
C LYS A 5 -5.51 -23.07 43.81
N LEU A 6 -5.27 -23.60 42.61
CA LEU A 6 -4.96 -22.88 41.37
C LEU A 6 -5.21 -23.82 40.17
N SER A 7 -6.27 -23.63 39.39
CA SER A 7 -6.44 -24.31 38.09
C SER A 7 -6.62 -23.33 36.94
N ASN A 8 -5.93 -22.19 37.02
CA ASN A 8 -5.79 -21.25 35.90
C ASN A 8 -4.50 -21.55 35.10
N VAL A 9 -4.13 -22.82 34.97
CA VAL A 9 -3.05 -23.22 34.07
C VAL A 9 -3.69 -23.47 32.71
N VAL A 10 -3.83 -22.40 31.93
CA VAL A 10 -4.16 -22.50 30.52
C VAL A 10 -2.93 -23.08 29.82
N ARG A 11 -3.02 -24.32 29.34
CA ARG A 11 -1.97 -24.89 28.49
C ARG A 11 -1.97 -24.13 27.17
N LEU A 12 -0.96 -23.27 26.97
CA LEU A 12 -0.80 -22.50 25.75
C LEU A 12 -0.69 -23.38 24.49
N ASP A 13 -0.15 -24.59 24.63
CA ASP A 13 -0.02 -25.59 23.57
C ASP A 13 -1.37 -26.02 22.95
N GLU A 14 -2.45 -26.06 23.73
CA GLU A 14 -3.79 -26.43 23.23
C GLU A 14 -4.39 -25.34 22.34
N HIS A 15 -3.92 -24.09 22.47
CA HIS A 15 -4.40 -23.00 21.62
C HIS A 15 -3.61 -22.85 20.32
N ILE A 16 -2.41 -23.42 20.21
CA ILE A 16 -1.63 -23.43 18.97
C ILE A 16 -2.31 -24.30 17.89
N LYS A 17 -3.11 -25.30 18.31
CA LYS A 17 -3.87 -26.18 17.41
C LYS A 17 -5.33 -25.74 17.18
N SER A 18 -5.78 -24.66 17.80
CA SER A 18 -7.10 -24.10 17.52
C SER A 18 -7.04 -23.28 16.22
N PRO A 19 -7.95 -23.48 15.25
CA PRO A 19 -7.97 -22.75 13.98
C PRO A 19 -8.26 -21.24 14.14
N GLY A 20 -8.36 -20.73 15.37
CA GLY A 20 -8.60 -19.32 15.68
C GLY A 20 -7.38 -18.42 15.80
N PHE A 21 -6.14 -18.92 15.69
CA PHE A 21 -4.96 -18.08 15.97
C PHE A 21 -4.71 -17.00 14.89
N THR A 22 -5.03 -17.25 13.63
CA THR A 22 -5.18 -16.21 12.61
C THR A 22 -5.96 -16.84 11.48
N ASP A 23 -7.22 -16.48 11.32
CA ASP A 23 -7.94 -16.87 10.11
C ASP A 23 -7.30 -16.11 8.93
N ARG A 24 -6.32 -16.76 8.29
CA ARG A 24 -5.51 -16.21 7.19
C ARG A 24 -6.41 -15.73 6.05
N THR A 25 -7.63 -16.25 5.94
CA THR A 25 -8.63 -15.82 4.94
C THR A 25 -9.29 -14.49 5.29
N LYS A 26 -9.63 -14.22 6.57
CA LYS A 26 -10.15 -12.92 7.02
C LYS A 26 -9.12 -11.80 6.90
N CYS A 27 -7.85 -12.09 7.24
CA CYS A 27 -6.77 -11.13 7.06
C CYS A 27 -6.58 -10.77 5.58
N GLY A 28 -6.64 -11.76 4.68
CA GLY A 28 -6.61 -11.54 3.23
C GLY A 28 -7.76 -10.65 2.72
N TYR A 29 -8.98 -10.86 3.22
CA TYR A 29 -10.13 -10.03 2.88
C TYR A 29 -9.98 -8.57 3.35
N LEU A 30 -9.58 -8.34 4.60
CA LEU A 30 -9.39 -6.98 5.14
C LEU A 30 -8.29 -6.22 4.41
N LEU A 31 -7.17 -6.89 4.11
CA LEU A 31 -6.08 -6.29 3.33
C LEU A 31 -6.53 -5.95 1.91
N LYS A 32 -7.32 -6.83 1.27
CA LYS A 32 -7.92 -6.58 -0.04
C LYS A 32 -8.82 -5.34 -0.01
N HIS A 33 -9.68 -5.22 1.00
CA HIS A 33 -10.61 -4.11 1.15
C HIS A 33 -9.91 -2.78 1.45
N CYS A 34 -8.97 -2.78 2.41
CA CYS A 34 -8.14 -1.61 2.73
C CYS A 34 -7.40 -1.08 1.49
N ARG A 35 -6.87 -1.99 0.66
CA ARG A 35 -6.25 -1.62 -0.63
C ARG A 35 -7.25 -1.00 -1.59
N GLU A 36 -8.43 -1.59 -1.77
CA GLU A 36 -9.43 -1.08 -2.70
C GLU A 36 -9.85 0.35 -2.31
N LEU A 37 -10.03 0.58 -1.01
CA LEU A 37 -10.26 1.89 -0.45
C LEU A 37 -9.09 2.84 -0.74
N ALA A 38 -7.87 2.47 -0.37
CA ALA A 38 -6.67 3.29 -0.60
C ALA A 38 -6.45 3.62 -2.08
N SER A 39 -6.64 2.63 -2.96
CA SER A 39 -6.54 2.80 -4.42
C SER A 39 -7.58 3.79 -4.90
N SER A 40 -8.84 3.61 -4.51
CA SER A 40 -9.94 4.50 -4.89
C SER A 40 -9.67 5.94 -4.43
N THR A 41 -9.30 6.12 -3.16
CA THR A 41 -9.03 7.44 -2.57
C THR A 41 -7.86 8.14 -3.26
N LEU A 42 -6.71 7.47 -3.42
CA LEU A 42 -5.53 8.09 -4.01
C LEU A 42 -5.72 8.42 -5.48
N ILE A 43 -6.41 7.54 -6.21
CA ILE A 43 -6.77 7.77 -7.60
C ILE A 43 -7.73 8.98 -7.72
N ALA A 44 -8.71 9.09 -6.83
CA ALA A 44 -9.67 10.19 -6.83
C ALA A 44 -9.03 11.52 -6.42
N ALA A 45 -7.98 11.49 -5.59
CA ALA A 45 -7.24 12.68 -5.17
C ALA A 45 -6.21 13.17 -6.20
N LEU A 46 -5.81 12.34 -7.16
CA LEU A 46 -4.76 12.69 -8.12
C LEU A 46 -5.09 13.92 -8.99
N PRO A 47 -6.32 14.09 -9.52
CA PRO A 47 -6.69 15.31 -10.23
C PRO A 47 -6.47 16.57 -9.39
N ASP A 48 -6.94 16.57 -8.13
CA ASP A 48 -6.78 17.72 -7.23
C ASP A 48 -5.29 18.03 -6.95
N VAL A 49 -4.44 17.00 -6.87
CA VAL A 49 -2.99 17.18 -6.72
C VAL A 49 -2.39 17.83 -7.97
N MET A 50 -2.81 17.42 -9.16
CA MET A 50 -2.35 18.00 -10.41
C MET A 50 -2.82 19.45 -10.58
N ASP A 51 -4.00 19.80 -10.09
CA ASP A 51 -4.49 21.18 -10.09
C ASP A 51 -3.65 22.06 -9.14
N ARG A 52 -3.37 21.57 -7.93
CA ARG A 52 -2.48 22.28 -6.98
C ARG A 52 -1.04 22.42 -7.49
N LEU A 53 -0.56 21.43 -8.26
CA LEU A 53 0.74 21.52 -8.92
C LEU A 53 0.76 22.66 -9.94
N ASP A 54 -0.31 22.81 -10.72
CA ASP A 54 -0.43 23.89 -11.69
C ASP A 54 -0.49 25.27 -11.01
N ASP A 55 -1.28 25.39 -9.93
CA ASP A 55 -1.32 26.60 -9.11
C ASP A 55 0.07 26.96 -8.55
N ALA A 56 0.80 25.97 -8.04
CA ALA A 56 2.15 26.18 -7.52
C ALA A 56 3.14 26.63 -8.61
N LEU A 57 3.04 26.06 -9.82
CA LEU A 57 3.86 26.49 -10.96
C LEU A 57 3.50 27.90 -11.41
N PHE A 58 2.21 28.27 -11.38
CA PHE A 58 1.75 29.61 -11.69
C PHE A 58 2.26 30.64 -10.67
N ASP A 59 2.19 30.32 -9.38
CA ASP A 59 2.75 31.15 -8.31
C ASP A 59 4.26 31.35 -8.47
N LEU A 60 4.99 30.29 -8.83
CA LEU A 60 6.43 30.37 -9.11
C LEU A 60 6.73 31.24 -10.34
N ALA A 61 5.92 31.13 -11.39
CA ALA A 61 6.03 31.98 -12.57
C ALA A 61 5.83 33.47 -12.21
N ASN A 62 4.83 33.79 -11.37
CA ASN A 62 4.54 35.15 -10.94
C ASN A 62 5.62 35.74 -10.02
N ARG A 63 6.33 34.90 -9.28
CA ARG A 63 7.42 35.31 -8.37
C ARG A 63 8.79 35.35 -9.05
N SER A 64 8.90 34.85 -10.28
CA SER A 64 10.17 34.78 -11.00
C SER A 64 10.73 36.17 -11.27
N ALA A 65 12.03 36.35 -11.06
CA ALA A 65 12.68 37.66 -11.17
C ALA A 65 12.98 38.06 -12.62
N ASN A 66 12.94 37.11 -13.56
CA ASN A 66 13.24 37.35 -14.96
C ASN A 66 12.31 36.59 -15.91
N ASN A 67 12.14 37.16 -17.10
CA ASN A 67 11.25 36.64 -18.14
C ASN A 67 11.65 35.24 -18.63
N LYS A 68 12.93 34.88 -18.51
CA LYS A 68 13.43 33.57 -18.92
C LYS A 68 12.91 32.47 -17.99
N GLU A 69 13.02 32.65 -16.68
CA GLU A 69 12.49 31.73 -15.67
C GLU A 69 10.97 31.62 -15.77
N GLN A 70 10.29 32.75 -15.90
CA GLN A 70 8.85 32.76 -16.10
C GLN A 70 8.43 31.93 -17.33
N GLY A 71 9.15 32.07 -18.45
CA GLY A 71 8.94 31.28 -19.66
C GLY A 71 9.14 29.77 -19.43
N ILE A 72 10.12 29.37 -18.62
CA ILE A 72 10.34 27.96 -18.26
C ILE A 72 9.16 27.41 -17.46
N TYR A 73 8.63 28.18 -16.50
CA TYR A 73 7.45 27.75 -15.73
C TYR A 73 6.21 27.60 -16.61
N PHE A 74 5.98 28.51 -17.57
CA PHE A 74 4.88 28.37 -18.53
C PHE A 74 5.02 27.16 -19.44
N GLU A 75 6.22 26.88 -19.96
CA GLU A 75 6.42 25.67 -20.76
C GLU A 75 6.23 24.40 -19.92
N THR A 76 6.74 24.40 -18.68
CA THR A 76 6.56 23.27 -17.75
C THR A 76 5.07 23.03 -17.44
N MET A 77 4.32 24.09 -17.12
CA MET A 77 2.87 24.05 -16.93
C MET A 77 2.15 23.45 -18.14
N ARG A 78 2.53 23.86 -19.35
CA ARG A 78 1.97 23.36 -20.60
C ARG A 78 2.28 21.88 -20.79
N GLU A 79 3.52 21.47 -20.55
CA GLU A 79 3.94 20.07 -20.65
C GLU A 79 3.19 19.18 -19.65
N VAL A 80 3.04 19.64 -18.40
CA VAL A 80 2.26 18.95 -17.35
C VAL A 80 0.80 18.77 -17.78
N ARG A 81 0.16 19.82 -18.32
CA ARG A 81 -1.21 19.75 -18.83
C ARG A 81 -1.35 18.72 -19.96
N VAL A 82 -0.42 18.70 -20.91
CA VAL A 82 -0.42 17.74 -22.03
C VAL A 82 -0.23 16.31 -21.52
N LYS A 83 0.68 16.10 -20.57
CA LYS A 83 0.98 14.76 -20.03
C LYS A 83 0.01 14.28 -18.97
N ARG A 84 -0.90 15.13 -18.48
CA ARG A 84 -1.81 14.82 -17.35
C ARG A 84 -2.52 13.48 -17.49
N ALA A 85 -3.20 13.23 -18.61
CA ALA A 85 -3.93 11.99 -18.83
C ALA A 85 -3.01 10.75 -18.81
N SER A 86 -1.78 10.89 -19.34
CA SER A 86 -0.78 9.82 -19.31
C SER A 86 -0.28 9.58 -17.88
N ILE A 87 0.00 10.64 -17.12
CA ILE A 87 0.40 10.56 -15.71
C ILE A 87 -0.68 9.88 -14.88
N GLU A 88 -1.94 10.27 -15.04
CA GLU A 88 -3.08 9.68 -14.30
C GLU A 88 -3.26 8.19 -14.63
N THR A 89 -3.10 7.82 -15.90
CA THR A 89 -3.21 6.43 -16.35
C THR A 89 -2.06 5.59 -15.80
N GLU A 90 -0.82 6.08 -15.91
CA GLU A 90 0.37 5.37 -15.43
C GLU A 90 0.39 5.27 -13.91
N PHE A 91 0.01 6.32 -13.18
CA PHE A 91 -0.11 6.28 -11.73
C PHE A 91 -1.10 5.19 -11.28
N ARG A 92 -2.28 5.14 -11.90
CA ARG A 92 -3.30 4.13 -11.61
C ARG A 92 -2.78 2.72 -11.88
N ARG A 93 -2.09 2.51 -13.00
CA ARG A 93 -1.51 1.23 -13.39
C ARG A 93 -0.44 0.80 -12.40
N PHE A 94 0.54 1.67 -12.16
CA PHE A 94 1.66 1.42 -11.27
C PHE A 94 1.22 1.16 -9.83
N PHE A 95 0.28 1.95 -9.31
CA PHE A 95 -0.20 1.78 -7.94
C PHE A 95 -0.89 0.42 -7.76
N LYS A 96 -1.81 0.06 -8.66
CA LYS A 96 -2.49 -1.24 -8.62
C LYS A 96 -1.50 -2.40 -8.70
N GLU A 97 -0.52 -2.30 -9.59
CA GLU A 97 0.50 -3.32 -9.79
C GLU A 97 1.44 -3.45 -8.57
N SER A 98 1.95 -2.33 -8.07
CA SER A 98 2.84 -2.30 -6.89
C SER A 98 2.18 -2.91 -5.65
N VAL A 99 0.89 -2.61 -5.42
CA VAL A 99 0.18 -3.19 -4.29
C VAL A 99 -0.10 -4.68 -4.51
N ARG A 100 -0.42 -5.10 -5.73
CA ARG A 100 -0.54 -6.53 -6.08
C ARG A 100 0.76 -7.29 -5.79
N SER A 101 1.90 -6.80 -6.29
CA SER A 101 3.21 -7.42 -6.04
C SER A 101 3.57 -7.42 -4.56
N SER A 102 3.20 -6.37 -3.81
CA SER A 102 3.46 -6.31 -2.36
C SER A 102 2.68 -7.39 -1.60
N ILE A 103 1.44 -7.67 -1.99
CA ILE A 103 0.63 -8.74 -1.40
C ILE A 103 1.19 -10.11 -1.78
N GLU A 104 1.60 -10.32 -3.02
CA GLU A 104 2.21 -11.59 -3.45
C GLU A 104 3.50 -11.88 -2.67
N ARG A 105 4.32 -10.84 -2.40
CA ARG A 105 5.49 -10.96 -1.50
C ARG A 105 5.11 -11.33 -0.07
N LEU A 106 4.09 -10.68 0.49
CA LEU A 106 3.61 -10.94 1.85
C LEU A 106 2.95 -12.33 1.99
N ALA A 107 2.22 -12.78 0.97
CA ALA A 107 1.56 -14.08 0.94
C ALA A 107 2.54 -15.23 0.64
N GLY A 108 3.49 -15.01 -0.27
CA GLY A 108 4.54 -15.98 -0.64
C GLY A 108 5.61 -16.19 0.44
N SER A 109 5.72 -15.26 1.40
CA SER A 109 6.59 -15.43 2.56
C SER A 109 6.10 -16.49 3.56
N GLY A 110 4.87 -17.02 3.38
CA GLY A 110 4.33 -18.14 4.15
C GLY A 110 4.64 -19.53 3.57
N SER A 111 5.32 -19.62 2.43
CA SER A 111 5.73 -20.88 1.77
C SER A 111 7.25 -21.09 1.93
N GLY A 112 7.72 -21.04 3.17
CA GLY A 112 9.06 -21.45 3.56
C GLY A 112 9.06 -22.89 4.08
N SER A 113 9.60 -23.80 3.27
CA SER A 113 10.39 -24.96 3.68
C SER A 113 9.74 -26.01 4.59
N SER A 114 8.99 -26.96 3.99
CA SER A 114 9.05 -28.34 4.49
C SER A 114 10.37 -28.96 4.03
N LEU A 115 11.40 -28.89 4.88
CA LEU A 115 12.56 -29.77 4.77
C LEU A 115 12.03 -31.20 4.82
N SER A 116 12.14 -31.94 3.71
CA SER A 116 12.03 -33.40 3.71
C SER A 116 13.29 -33.98 4.36
N GLY A 117 13.34 -33.91 5.69
CA GLY A 117 14.09 -34.86 6.49
C GLY A 117 13.26 -36.12 6.59
N THR A 118 13.54 -37.13 5.76
CA THR A 118 13.19 -38.51 6.07
C THR A 118 14.46 -39.31 6.20
N SER A 119 14.68 -39.72 7.45
CA SER A 119 15.73 -40.58 7.95
C SER A 119 15.66 -41.99 7.34
N SER A 120 16.84 -42.57 7.14
CA SER A 120 17.20 -43.96 7.46
C SER A 120 16.47 -45.13 6.78
N ALA A 121 17.21 -45.88 5.96
CA ALA A 121 17.60 -47.27 6.25
C ALA A 121 18.87 -47.61 5.46
#